data_AF-A0A9D5HYI3-F1
#
_entry.id   AF-A0A9D5HYI3-F1
#
_cell.length_a   1.000
_cell.length_b   1.000
_cell.length_c   1.000
_cell.angle_alpha   90.00
_cell.angle_beta   90.00
_cell.angle_gamma   90.00
#
_symmetry.space_group_name_H-M   'P 1'
#
loop_
_entity.id
_entity.type
_entity.pdbx_description
1 polymer ?
#
loop_
_entity_poly.entity_id
_entity_poly.type
_entity_poly.pdbx_seq_one_letter_code
_entity_poly.pdbx_strand_id
1 'polypeptide(L)'
;MKELLPNDQDFSEWKVIYPLYLNSSRTKSSGRLASSINCVECPTVAEIAEACIQLGIPCKVEGKKHPKDYQSLGRVRFKLFDGSGRAFNDNVLTKKALTNQIGSVILELKGRQKTSSTKDHNHLKCVRTDSDEILDVDNNGTTDVVHSVIPGDENTHSIDTKGNSKKK
;
A
#
# COMPACT_ATOMS: atom_id res chain seq x y z
N MET A 1 -17.59 -14.77 -46.97
CA MET A 1 -16.35 -15.25 -46.30
C MET A 1 -16.31 -14.59 -44.93
N LYS A 2 -16.29 -15.37 -43.83
CA LYS A 2 -15.98 -14.83 -42.50
C LYS A 2 -14.45 -14.82 -42.39
N GLU A 3 -13.83 -13.65 -42.39
CA GLU A 3 -12.41 -13.53 -42.07
C GLU A 3 -12.18 -14.06 -40.66
N LEU A 4 -11.28 -15.05 -40.55
CA LEU A 4 -10.79 -15.55 -39.28
C LEU A 4 -9.81 -14.53 -38.72
N LEU A 5 -10.30 -13.61 -37.90
CA LEU A 5 -9.43 -12.78 -37.08
C LEU A 5 -8.66 -13.70 -36.12
N PRO A 6 -7.32 -13.63 -36.03
CA PRO A 6 -6.55 -14.34 -35.03
C PRO A 6 -6.86 -13.71 -33.67
N ASN A 7 -7.95 -14.18 -33.03
CA ASN A 7 -8.53 -13.53 -31.87
C ASN A 7 -8.15 -14.14 -30.52
N ASP A 8 -7.19 -15.07 -30.51
CA ASP A 8 -6.58 -15.56 -29.28
C ASP A 8 -5.16 -15.01 -29.18
N GLN A 9 -5.04 -13.72 -28.87
CA GLN A 9 -3.82 -13.27 -28.23
C GLN A 9 -3.74 -13.99 -26.88
N ASP A 10 -2.76 -14.88 -26.75
CA ASP A 10 -2.52 -15.57 -25.50
C ASP A 10 -1.91 -14.59 -24.49
N PHE A 11 -2.65 -14.35 -23.40
CA PHE A 11 -2.22 -13.50 -22.28
C PHE A 11 -1.68 -14.34 -21.11
N SER A 12 -1.46 -15.65 -21.31
CA SER A 12 -0.99 -16.58 -20.28
C SER A 12 0.33 -16.13 -19.64
N GLU A 13 1.26 -15.67 -20.46
CA GLU A 13 2.59 -15.18 -20.06
C GLU A 13 2.56 -13.80 -19.36
N TRP A 14 1.46 -13.05 -19.50
CA TRP A 14 1.36 -11.72 -18.91
C TRP A 14 1.30 -11.81 -17.39
N LYS A 15 1.99 -10.91 -16.72
CA LYS A 15 2.00 -10.86 -15.25
C LYS A 15 0.62 -10.40 -14.76
N VAL A 16 0.31 -10.71 -13.50
CA VAL A 16 -1.02 -10.46 -12.91
C VAL A 16 -0.94 -9.49 -11.74
N ILE A 17 -1.87 -8.54 -11.67
CA ILE A 17 -2.21 -7.74 -10.48
C ILE A 17 -3.63 -8.07 -10.05
N TYR A 18 -3.81 -8.40 -8.77
CA TYR A 18 -5.12 -8.51 -8.15
C TYR A 18 -5.41 -7.24 -7.32
N PRO A 19 -6.68 -6.85 -7.14
CA PRO A 19 -7.04 -5.75 -6.26
C PRO A 19 -6.48 -5.86 -4.83
N LEU A 20 -6.42 -7.09 -4.29
CA LEU A 20 -5.83 -7.38 -2.98
C LEU A 20 -4.41 -6.79 -2.78
N TYR A 21 -3.61 -6.71 -3.84
CA TYR A 21 -2.24 -6.23 -3.76
C TYR A 21 -2.12 -4.75 -3.40
N LEU A 22 -3.15 -3.97 -3.71
CA LEU A 22 -3.25 -2.53 -3.47
C LEU A 22 -4.08 -2.21 -2.22
N ASN A 23 -4.83 -3.18 -1.70
CA ASN A 23 -5.82 -2.95 -0.66
C ASN A 23 -5.16 -2.52 0.68
N SER A 24 -5.52 -1.33 1.16
CA SER A 24 -5.00 -0.74 2.40
C SER A 24 -5.43 -1.50 3.66
N SER A 25 -6.63 -2.07 3.67
CA SER A 25 -7.21 -2.84 4.78
C SER A 25 -6.53 -4.20 5.01
N ARG A 26 -5.58 -4.59 4.15
CA ARG A 26 -4.92 -5.90 4.18
C ARG A 26 -3.45 -5.74 4.49
N THR A 27 -2.91 -6.53 5.41
CA THR A 27 -1.47 -6.51 5.73
C THR A 27 -0.63 -7.15 4.63
N LYS A 28 0.71 -6.97 4.67
CA LYS A 28 1.64 -7.66 3.77
C LYS A 28 1.54 -9.19 3.88
N SER A 29 1.42 -9.71 5.10
CA SER A 29 1.21 -11.15 5.35
C SER A 29 -0.11 -11.66 4.75
N SER A 30 -1.15 -10.82 4.74
CA SER A 30 -2.47 -11.12 4.17
C SER A 30 -2.55 -10.97 2.65
N GLY A 31 -1.47 -10.53 1.99
CA GLY A 31 -1.38 -10.47 0.53
C GLY A 31 -1.22 -9.07 -0.07
N ARG A 32 -1.17 -8.00 0.73
CA ARG A 32 -0.84 -6.66 0.21
C ARG A 32 0.60 -6.64 -0.31
N LEU A 33 0.83 -6.04 -1.47
CA LEU A 33 2.17 -5.85 -2.06
C LEU A 33 2.60 -4.38 -2.09
N ALA A 34 1.65 -3.46 -2.22
CA ALA A 34 1.90 -2.03 -2.23
C ALA A 34 2.48 -1.54 -0.89
N SER A 35 3.23 -0.44 -0.95
CA SER A 35 3.62 0.33 0.24
C SER A 35 2.39 0.92 0.92
N SER A 36 2.44 1.13 2.23
CA SER A 36 1.32 1.71 2.99
C SER A 36 0.96 3.13 2.51
N ILE A 37 1.92 3.88 1.97
CA ILE A 37 1.66 5.22 1.42
C ILE A 37 0.91 5.20 0.08
N ASN A 38 1.05 4.12 -0.69
CA ASN A 38 0.46 3.99 -2.02
C ASN A 38 -0.64 2.92 -2.01
N CYS A 39 -1.14 2.55 -0.83
CA CYS A 39 -2.24 1.61 -0.72
C CYS A 39 -3.57 2.36 -0.82
N VAL A 40 -4.57 1.64 -1.31
CA VAL A 40 -5.85 2.18 -1.73
C VAL A 40 -6.94 1.44 -0.97
N GLU A 41 -7.93 2.17 -0.46
CA GLU A 41 -9.10 1.58 0.17
C GLU A 41 -10.03 0.98 -0.90
N CYS A 42 -10.40 -0.29 -0.75
CA CYS A 42 -11.32 -1.01 -1.63
C CYS A 42 -11.03 -0.81 -3.14
N PRO A 43 -9.82 -1.15 -3.61
CA PRO A 43 -9.46 -0.96 -5.01
C PRO A 43 -10.32 -1.84 -5.93
N THR A 44 -10.71 -1.30 -7.06
CA THR A 44 -11.48 -2.00 -8.09
C THR A 44 -10.60 -2.36 -9.28
N VAL A 45 -11.00 -3.38 -10.03
CA VAL A 45 -10.28 -3.80 -11.25
C VAL A 45 -10.32 -2.71 -12.33
N ALA A 46 -11.39 -1.91 -12.36
CA ALA A 46 -11.54 -0.80 -13.28
C ALA A 46 -10.51 0.30 -13.00
N GLU A 47 -10.35 0.72 -11.75
CA GLU A 47 -9.33 1.71 -11.35
C GLU A 47 -7.92 1.23 -11.68
N ILE A 48 -7.63 -0.06 -11.47
CA ILE A 48 -6.33 -0.65 -11.80
C ILE A 48 -6.08 -0.63 -13.30
N ALA A 49 -7.09 -0.98 -14.10
CA ALA A 49 -6.98 -0.93 -15.56
C ALA A 49 -6.80 0.49 -16.07
N GLU A 50 -7.56 1.45 -15.54
CA GLU A 50 -7.43 2.87 -15.87
C GLU A 50 -6.03 3.40 -15.53
N ALA A 51 -5.51 3.08 -14.35
CA ALA A 51 -4.16 3.46 -13.96
C ALA A 51 -3.09 2.83 -14.87
N CYS A 52 -3.24 1.56 -15.27
CA CYS A 52 -2.34 0.94 -16.25
C CYS A 52 -2.36 1.69 -17.59
N ILE A 53 -3.54 2.08 -18.07
CA ILE A 53 -3.71 2.85 -19.31
C ILE A 53 -3.01 4.21 -19.19
N GLN A 54 -3.21 4.93 -18.08
CA GLN A 54 -2.53 6.22 -17.84
C GLN A 54 -1.01 6.09 -17.77
N LEU A 55 -0.50 4.95 -17.27
CA LEU A 55 0.93 4.66 -17.20
C LEU A 55 1.52 4.13 -18.52
N GLY A 56 0.71 3.98 -19.57
CA GLY A 56 1.15 3.42 -20.86
C GLY A 56 1.48 1.93 -20.80
N ILE A 57 0.94 1.21 -19.82
CA ILE A 57 1.20 -0.23 -19.63
C ILE A 57 0.09 -1.05 -20.28
N PRO A 58 0.41 -1.90 -21.28
CA PRO A 58 -0.57 -2.80 -21.87
C PRO A 58 -1.20 -3.70 -20.81
N CYS A 59 -2.53 -3.74 -20.77
CA CYS A 59 -3.26 -4.52 -19.78
C CYS A 59 -4.53 -5.20 -20.33
N LYS A 60 -4.97 -6.26 -19.67
CA LYS A 60 -6.20 -7.01 -19.98
C LYS A 60 -6.92 -7.40 -18.69
N VAL A 61 -8.22 -7.13 -18.63
CA VAL A 61 -9.06 -7.49 -17.48
C VAL A 61 -9.59 -8.91 -17.61
N GLU A 62 -9.57 -9.66 -16.52
CA GLU A 62 -10.18 -11.00 -16.42
C GLU A 62 -11.02 -11.14 -15.14
N GLY A 63 -12.14 -11.87 -15.21
CA GLY A 63 -13.04 -12.13 -14.07
C GLY A 63 -12.59 -13.23 -13.11
N LYS A 64 -11.30 -13.29 -12.74
CA LYS A 64 -10.73 -14.32 -11.84
C LYS A 64 -10.58 -13.79 -10.41
N LYS A 65 -10.70 -14.67 -9.40
CA LYS A 65 -10.52 -14.33 -7.98
C LYS A 65 -9.11 -14.64 -7.49
N HIS A 66 -8.66 -13.95 -6.45
CA HIS A 66 -7.41 -14.28 -5.77
C HIS A 66 -7.65 -15.42 -4.76
N PRO A 67 -6.74 -16.41 -4.61
CA PRO A 67 -6.95 -17.53 -3.69
C PRO A 67 -7.13 -17.14 -2.21
N LYS A 68 -6.54 -16.01 -1.80
CA LYS A 68 -6.68 -15.44 -0.45
C LYS A 68 -7.80 -14.40 -0.31
N ASP A 69 -8.47 -14.03 -1.41
CA ASP A 69 -9.52 -13.02 -1.40
C ASP A 69 -10.64 -13.41 -2.38
N TYR A 70 -11.68 -14.03 -1.81
CA TYR A 70 -12.86 -14.50 -2.53
C TYR A 70 -13.93 -13.41 -2.72
N GLN A 71 -13.81 -12.29 -2.01
CA GLN A 71 -14.76 -11.18 -2.03
C GLN A 71 -14.49 -10.26 -3.22
N SER A 72 -13.20 -9.97 -3.48
CA SER A 72 -12.81 -9.16 -4.64
C SER A 72 -12.84 -9.99 -5.93
N LEU A 73 -13.62 -9.52 -6.91
CA LEU A 73 -13.68 -10.12 -8.24
C LEU A 73 -12.71 -9.44 -9.20
N GLY A 74 -12.01 -10.27 -9.98
CA GLY A 74 -11.24 -9.89 -11.14
C GLY A 74 -9.76 -9.63 -10.88
N ARG A 75 -9.01 -9.57 -11.99
CA ARG A 75 -7.58 -9.31 -12.03
C ARG A 75 -7.20 -8.60 -13.31
N VAL A 76 -6.07 -7.92 -13.28
CA VAL A 76 -5.47 -7.26 -14.44
C VAL A 76 -4.21 -8.01 -14.84
N ARG A 77 -4.19 -8.53 -16.07
CA ARG A 77 -2.97 -8.97 -16.74
C ARG A 77 -2.23 -7.75 -17.27
N PHE A 78 -0.90 -7.76 -17.23
CA PHE A 78 -0.07 -6.68 -17.73
C PHE A 78 1.27 -7.19 -18.27
N LYS A 79 1.89 -6.40 -19.15
CA LYS A 79 3.24 -6.64 -19.67
C LYS A 79 4.11 -5.39 -19.45
N LEU A 80 5.34 -5.58 -18.96
CA LEU A 80 6.27 -4.46 -18.70
C LEU A 80 7.23 -4.20 -19.86
N PHE A 81 7.52 -5.24 -20.64
CA PHE A 81 8.50 -5.20 -21.73
C PHE A 81 7.86 -5.68 -23.02
N ASP A 82 8.26 -5.11 -24.15
CA ASP A 82 7.88 -5.59 -25.47
C ASP A 82 8.57 -6.93 -25.82
N GLY A 83 8.33 -7.46 -27.01
CA GLY A 83 9.00 -8.68 -27.49
C GLY A 83 10.51 -8.51 -27.73
N SER A 84 11.00 -7.27 -27.79
CA SER A 84 12.40 -6.90 -28.00
C SER A 84 13.14 -6.59 -26.69
N GLY A 85 12.46 -6.66 -25.54
CA GLY A 85 13.02 -6.38 -24.22
C GLY A 85 13.00 -4.91 -23.80
N ARG A 86 12.40 -4.01 -24.58
CA ARG A 86 12.26 -2.59 -24.22
C ARG A 86 11.08 -2.41 -23.27
N ALA A 87 11.24 -1.55 -22.26
CA ALA A 87 10.17 -1.24 -21.33
C ALA A 87 9.07 -0.40 -22.01
N PHE A 88 7.80 -0.66 -21.67
CA PHE A 88 6.70 0.23 -22.08
C PHE A 88 6.73 1.58 -21.34
N ASN A 89 7.28 1.58 -20.14
CA ASN A 89 7.50 2.77 -19.32
C ASN A 89 8.80 2.60 -18.53
N ASP A 90 9.78 3.47 -18.78
CA ASP A 90 11.12 3.38 -18.18
C ASP A 90 11.12 3.58 -16.66
N ASN A 91 10.10 4.25 -16.13
CA ASN A 91 9.93 4.42 -14.68
C ASN A 91 9.42 3.15 -13.99
N VAL A 92 8.95 2.15 -14.77
CA VAL A 92 8.24 0.98 -14.25
C VAL A 92 8.80 -0.31 -14.81
N LEU A 93 9.92 -0.75 -14.22
CA LEU A 93 10.63 -1.95 -14.67
C LEU A 93 10.25 -3.23 -13.90
N THR A 94 9.54 -3.09 -12.77
CA THR A 94 9.17 -4.23 -11.91
C THR A 94 7.69 -4.23 -11.55
N LYS A 95 7.16 -5.42 -11.26
CA LYS A 95 5.78 -5.58 -10.77
C LYS A 95 5.51 -4.75 -9.51
N LYS A 96 6.49 -4.68 -8.60
CA LYS A 96 6.37 -3.93 -7.35
C LYS A 96 6.32 -2.42 -7.60
N ALA A 97 7.19 -1.92 -8.49
CA ALA A 97 7.16 -0.52 -8.92
C ALA A 97 5.80 -0.19 -9.56
N LEU A 98 5.32 -1.03 -10.48
CA LEU A 98 4.01 -0.84 -11.12
C LEU A 98 2.88 -0.79 -10.08
N THR A 99 2.87 -1.73 -9.14
CA THR A 99 1.83 -1.80 -8.10
C THR A 99 1.83 -0.52 -7.26
N ASN A 100 3.00 -0.02 -6.86
CA ASN A 100 3.10 1.23 -6.11
C ASN A 100 2.66 2.45 -6.94
N GLN A 101 3.01 2.49 -8.22
CA GLN A 101 2.65 3.61 -9.09
C GLN A 101 1.16 3.64 -9.39
N ILE A 102 0.55 2.49 -9.66
CA ILE A 102 -0.90 2.33 -9.80
C ILE A 102 -1.61 2.87 -8.56
N GLY A 103 -1.11 2.52 -7.37
CA GLY A 103 -1.66 3.04 -6.12
C GLY A 103 -1.68 4.58 -6.06
N SER A 104 -0.56 5.22 -6.43
CA SER A 104 -0.49 6.69 -6.49
C SER A 104 -1.50 7.28 -7.49
N VAL A 105 -1.53 6.75 -8.71
CA VAL A 105 -2.45 7.21 -9.77
C VAL A 105 -3.91 7.06 -9.32
N ILE A 106 -4.27 5.93 -8.72
CA ILE A 106 -5.62 5.66 -8.22
C ILE A 106 -6.04 6.64 -7.11
N LEU A 107 -5.10 7.08 -6.26
CA LEU A 107 -5.36 8.09 -5.22
C LEU A 107 -5.60 9.48 -5.82
N GLU A 108 -5.06 9.76 -7.01
CA GLU A 108 -5.20 11.03 -7.74
C GLU A 108 -6.45 11.07 -8.64
N LEU A 109 -7.12 9.94 -8.88
CA LEU A 109 -8.31 9.88 -9.73
C LEU A 109 -9.45 10.74 -9.18
N LYS A 110 -9.97 11.62 -10.03
CA LYS A 110 -11.13 12.46 -9.73
C LYS A 110 -12.39 11.59 -9.62
N GLY A 111 -13.20 11.81 -8.58
CA GLY A 111 -14.45 11.07 -8.40
C GLY A 111 -14.34 9.75 -7.63
N ARG A 112 -13.17 9.45 -7.03
CA ARG A 112 -13.09 8.39 -6.02
C ARG A 112 -14.06 8.71 -4.88
N GLN A 113 -15.12 7.92 -4.75
CA GLN A 113 -15.92 7.93 -3.55
C GLN A 113 -15.06 7.32 -2.44
N LYS A 114 -14.42 8.16 -1.62
CA LYS A 114 -13.97 7.71 -0.31
C LYS A 114 -15.23 7.20 0.37
N THR A 115 -15.28 5.93 0.76
CA THR A 115 -16.41 5.41 1.51
C THR A 115 -16.42 6.14 2.86
N SER A 116 -17.11 7.28 2.90
CA SER A 116 -17.49 7.94 4.13
C SER A 116 -18.48 6.99 4.80
N SER A 117 -18.05 6.39 5.91
CA SER A 117 -18.80 5.50 6.76
C SER A 117 -20.22 6.03 7.04
N THR A 118 -21.21 5.64 6.25
CA THR A 118 -22.61 5.66 6.68
C THR A 118 -22.77 4.55 7.72
N LYS A 119 -23.27 4.93 8.90
CA LYS A 119 -23.53 4.04 10.03
C LYS A 119 -24.73 3.14 9.73
N ASP A 120 -24.54 2.13 8.89
CA ASP A 120 -25.50 1.03 8.77
C ASP A 120 -24.87 -0.24 9.34
N HIS A 121 -25.51 -0.77 10.38
CA HIS A 121 -25.08 -1.98 11.07
C HIS A 121 -25.30 -3.23 10.22
N ASN A 122 -24.35 -3.58 9.34
CA ASN A 122 -23.97 -4.98 9.15
C ASN A 122 -22.61 -5.16 8.44
N HIS A 123 -21.67 -5.72 9.21
CA HIS A 123 -20.66 -6.70 8.81
C HIS A 123 -19.69 -6.40 7.63
N LEU A 124 -18.59 -5.69 7.95
CA LEU A 124 -17.18 -6.06 7.71
C LEU A 124 -16.30 -4.92 8.25
N LYS A 125 -15.94 -4.97 9.53
CA LYS A 125 -14.98 -4.01 10.10
C LYS A 125 -13.58 -4.33 9.57
N CYS A 126 -12.95 -3.36 8.93
CA CYS A 126 -11.50 -3.26 8.87
C CYS A 126 -10.99 -3.13 10.31
N VAL A 127 -10.51 -4.22 10.89
CA VAL A 127 -9.87 -4.20 12.20
C VAL A 127 -8.49 -3.58 11.99
N ARG A 128 -8.35 -2.30 12.38
CA ARG A 128 -7.08 -1.76 12.82
C ARG A 128 -6.83 -2.38 14.19
N THR A 129 -6.01 -3.42 14.27
CA THR A 129 -5.39 -3.77 15.55
C THR A 129 -4.19 -2.85 15.70
N ASP A 130 -4.44 -1.65 16.20
CA ASP A 130 -3.43 -0.87 16.88
C ASP A 130 -3.26 -1.54 18.24
N SER A 131 -2.33 -2.49 18.32
CA SER A 131 -1.85 -3.01 19.60
C SER A 131 -0.79 -2.03 20.08
N ASP A 132 -1.22 -1.00 20.81
CA ASP A 132 -0.50 -0.34 21.89
C ASP A 132 -1.54 0.33 22.79
N GLU A 133 -1.43 0.12 24.10
CA GLU A 133 -2.44 0.40 25.12
C GLU A 133 -2.85 1.88 25.26
N ILE A 134 -4.09 2.06 25.73
CA ILE A 134 -4.72 3.31 26.21
C ILE A 134 -4.22 3.56 27.66
N LEU A 135 -3.97 4.79 28.12
CA LEU A 135 -4.90 5.58 28.96
C LEU A 135 -4.42 7.04 29.13
N ASP A 136 -5.28 7.93 28.64
CA ASP A 136 -5.83 9.18 29.20
C ASP A 136 -4.93 10.21 29.93
N VAL A 137 -5.00 11.42 29.38
CA VAL A 137 -4.60 12.71 29.95
C VAL A 137 -5.64 13.16 30.98
N ASP A 138 -5.21 13.35 32.23
CA ASP A 138 -5.99 14.08 33.21
C ASP A 138 -5.50 15.55 33.28
N ASN A 139 -6.39 16.46 32.87
CA ASN A 139 -6.25 17.90 33.08
C ASN A 139 -7.21 18.32 34.19
N ASN A 140 -6.69 18.73 35.35
CA ASN A 140 -7.38 19.70 36.20
C ASN A 140 -6.42 20.38 37.18
N GLY A 141 -6.41 21.72 37.15
CA GLY A 141 -5.67 22.54 38.10
C GLY A 141 -6.37 22.63 39.45
N THR A 142 -5.58 22.68 40.52
CA THR A 142 -5.93 23.27 41.82
C THR A 142 -4.63 23.55 42.58
N THR A 143 -4.56 24.73 43.16
CA THR A 143 -3.50 25.28 44.00
C THR A 143 -3.35 24.48 45.29
N ASP A 144 -2.12 24.33 45.82
CA ASP A 144 -1.80 24.79 47.17
C ASP A 144 -0.33 24.59 47.55
N VAL A 145 0.09 25.54 48.38
CA VAL A 145 1.39 25.81 48.98
C VAL A 145 1.81 24.67 49.91
N VAL A 146 3.10 24.29 49.93
CA VAL A 146 4.02 24.36 51.11
C VAL A 146 5.31 23.53 50.95
N HIS A 147 6.41 24.20 51.34
CA HIS A 147 7.59 23.72 52.08
C HIS A 147 8.64 22.76 51.48
N SER A 148 9.82 23.39 51.24
CA SER A 148 11.12 23.08 51.88
C SER A 148 11.74 21.70 51.69
N VAL A 149 12.89 21.60 50.99
CA VAL A 149 14.27 21.60 51.53
C VAL A 149 15.33 21.41 50.41
N ILE A 150 16.51 21.99 50.65
CA ILE A 150 17.78 22.13 49.88
C ILE A 150 18.72 20.90 50.16
N PRO A 151 19.97 20.65 49.62
CA PRO A 151 20.75 20.99 48.39
C PRO A 151 21.41 19.78 47.66
N GLY A 152 22.17 20.06 46.57
CA GLY A 152 23.49 19.45 46.25
C GLY A 152 23.50 18.44 45.10
N ASP A 153 24.49 18.30 44.22
CA ASP A 153 25.75 19.01 43.95
C ASP A 153 26.12 18.76 42.48
N GLU A 154 26.93 19.65 41.93
CA GLU A 154 27.63 19.62 40.66
C GLU A 154 28.47 18.34 40.40
N ASN A 155 28.43 17.79 39.18
CA ASN A 155 29.60 17.12 38.61
C ASN A 155 29.56 17.07 37.06
N THR A 156 30.47 17.82 36.44
CA THR A 156 30.85 17.70 35.03
C THR A 156 31.90 16.61 34.85
N HIS A 157 31.67 15.64 33.95
CA HIS A 157 32.76 14.82 33.43
C HIS A 157 32.68 14.65 31.90
N SER A 158 33.65 15.29 31.26
CA SER A 158 34.19 15.03 29.92
C SER A 158 34.76 13.61 29.77
N ILE A 159 35.18 13.30 28.54
CA ILE A 159 36.01 12.17 28.00
C ILE A 159 35.21 11.13 27.20
N ASP A 160 35.66 10.53 26.09
CA ASP A 160 36.76 10.78 25.15
C ASP A 160 36.49 9.95 23.88
N THR A 161 37.09 10.34 22.77
CA THR A 161 37.14 9.61 21.49
C THR A 161 38.13 8.43 21.51
N LYS A 162 37.81 7.30 20.82
CA LYS A 162 38.63 6.63 19.77
C LYS A 162 38.34 5.13 19.61
N GLY A 163 38.38 4.68 18.34
CA GLY A 163 39.07 3.43 17.98
C GLY A 163 38.20 2.27 17.51
N ASN A 164 37.91 2.19 16.20
CA ASN A 164 37.43 0.97 15.56
C ASN A 164 38.58 0.30 14.79
N SER A 165 39.04 -0.86 15.28
CA SER A 165 40.03 -1.71 14.61
C SER A 165 39.35 -2.90 13.95
N LYS A 166 39.57 -3.01 12.64
CA LYS A 166 39.28 -4.14 11.75
C LYS A 166 39.68 -5.48 12.37
N LYS A 167 38.86 -6.51 12.16
CA LYS A 167 39.31 -7.90 12.18
C LYS A 167 38.87 -8.62 10.91
N LYS A 168 39.79 -9.50 10.51
CA LYS A 168 40.00 -10.19 9.25
C LYS A 168 38.96 -11.27 8.99
#